data_AF-A0A944GP52-F1
#
_entry.id   AF-A0A944GP52-F1
#
_cell.length_a   1.000
_cell.length_b   1.000
_cell.length_c   1.000
_cell.angle_alpha   90.00
_cell.angle_beta   90.00
_cell.angle_gamma   90.00
#
_symmetry.space_group_name_H-M   'P 1'
#
loop_
_entity.id
_entity.type
_entity.pdbx_description
1 polymer ?
#
loop_
_entity_poly.entity_id
_entity_poly.type
_entity_poly.pdbx_seq_one_letter_code
_entity_poly.pdbx_strand_id
1 'polypeptide(L)'
;MTSKRIALAFDTASDMLALCLGDVSGGQPQLIAAADAPAPRSSDQVLLTRAGELLAGAGLSPADIDQVIAGRGPGSFTGVRIGIATAKGIACGLGCPAFGVSTLDAVAWHAWRGGLRGRVGVVEDAMRKEVYPVRFVLDEGGVTRLDLDSVCKPAQVAQTWREAGEELTLIGDGLRKHAACFEEGPFTLGPEQLWTPDGLGLLQAFAAMEGAGELGSGDPAVLLPVYTRLSDAEEAERARLKIADSLPASGVADGRAVGGLFLHPLSVNDVDAVVELQRRVMPADAWTGGKLADEIGRTDRSWWVARKDGALVGCAGGQVVDGELCIFNVCVDPAQRRQGIAQRLLERVATDALALAAETVTLEVRTDNDPAIALYHTLGLADVGVRPRYYHDRADALIMRGTLPLSCSYASAEPASRPMETGGGPKAGPGVCAAAPRPLILAIESSCDETAAAVVDGSRRILADQVASQIDFHSRFGGVVPEIASRKHTEAIVPTVMDAMEQAGARWADLSAVAVTQGPGLVGALVVGLAFAKGLCFATGLPLIGVNHLEGHLYANRYAAPDLEAPF
;
A
#
# COMPACT_ATOMS: atom_id res chain seq x y z
N MET A 1 -12.98 29.09 19.43
CA MET A 1 -11.60 28.55 19.43
C MET A 1 -11.71 27.18 18.79
N THR A 2 -11.13 27.00 17.61
CA THR A 2 -11.01 25.67 16.99
C THR A 2 -10.17 24.79 17.92
N SER A 3 -10.63 23.58 18.22
CA SER A 3 -9.82 22.61 18.95
C SER A 3 -8.55 22.35 18.14
N LYS A 4 -7.39 22.34 18.80
CA LYS A 4 -6.13 21.93 18.16
C LYS A 4 -6.30 20.51 17.63
N ARG A 5 -5.69 20.21 16.48
CA ARG A 5 -5.61 18.85 15.93
C ARG A 5 -4.15 18.43 15.92
N ILE A 6 -3.75 17.59 16.86
CA ILE A 6 -2.36 17.22 17.10
C ILE A 6 -1.97 16.06 16.17
N ALA A 7 -0.92 16.28 15.38
CA ALA A 7 -0.34 15.27 14.52
C ALA A 7 1.03 14.83 15.06
N LEU A 8 1.24 13.51 15.15
CA LEU A 8 2.57 12.92 15.32
C LEU A 8 3.10 12.56 13.93
N ALA A 9 4.18 13.22 13.49
CA ALA A 9 4.77 13.00 12.17
C ALA A 9 6.19 12.44 12.27
N PHE A 10 6.50 11.38 11.53
CA PHE A 10 7.85 10.82 11.49
C PHE A 10 8.20 10.12 10.16
N ASP A 11 9.49 10.06 9.87
CA ASP A 11 10.06 9.33 8.72
C ASP A 11 11.30 8.57 9.17
N THR A 12 11.39 7.31 8.76
CA THR A 12 12.48 6.40 9.07
C THR A 12 13.11 5.81 7.81
N ALA A 13 12.84 6.41 6.65
CA ALA A 13 13.26 5.93 5.33
C ALA A 13 14.74 6.23 5.03
N SER A 14 15.33 7.23 5.70
CA SER A 14 16.74 7.61 5.56
C SER A 14 17.57 7.22 6.79
N ASP A 15 18.87 7.54 6.79
CA ASP A 15 19.73 7.44 7.98
C ASP A 15 19.41 8.50 9.05
N MET A 16 18.50 9.43 8.75
CA MET A 16 17.90 10.38 9.68
C MET A 16 16.50 9.91 10.09
N LEU A 17 16.25 9.86 11.39
CA LEU A 17 14.91 9.87 11.94
C LEU A 17 14.40 11.31 11.88
N ALA A 18 13.40 11.56 11.03
CA ALA A 18 12.61 12.78 11.11
C ALA A 18 11.46 12.56 12.11
N LEU A 19 11.22 13.48 13.04
CA LEU A 19 10.20 13.31 14.08
C LEU A 19 9.73 14.67 14.61
N CYS A 20 8.42 14.92 14.58
CA CYS A 20 7.84 16.10 15.22
C CYS A 20 6.39 15.90 15.70
N LEU A 21 5.95 16.87 16.50
CA LEU A 21 4.56 17.11 16.87
C LEU A 21 4.12 18.44 16.25
N GLY A 22 2.93 18.47 15.66
CA GLY A 22 2.38 19.69 15.08
C GLY A 22 0.87 19.84 15.29
N ASP A 23 0.39 21.09 15.26
CA ASP A 23 -1.03 21.42 15.17
C ASP A 23 -1.41 21.65 13.71
N VAL A 24 -2.31 20.84 13.16
CA VAL A 24 -2.75 20.89 11.77
C VAL A 24 -4.14 21.53 11.59
N SER A 25 -4.68 22.18 12.62
CA SER A 25 -6.05 22.72 12.59
C SER A 25 -6.28 23.93 11.66
N GLY A 26 -5.22 24.57 11.15
CA GLY A 26 -5.27 25.88 10.49
C GLY A 26 -4.83 25.92 9.02
N GLY A 27 -4.75 24.79 8.32
CA GLY A 27 -4.29 24.68 6.92
C GLY A 27 -2.78 24.86 6.73
N GLN A 28 -2.13 25.71 7.52
CA GLN A 28 -0.67 25.72 7.68
C GLN A 28 -0.31 25.08 9.02
N PRO A 29 0.52 24.02 9.03
CA PRO A 29 0.83 23.28 10.24
C PRO A 29 1.75 24.11 11.14
N GLN A 30 1.44 24.15 12.44
CA GLN A 30 2.30 24.80 13.42
C GLN A 30 3.13 23.75 14.16
N LEU A 31 4.45 23.90 14.13
CA LEU A 31 5.35 23.04 14.90
C LEU A 31 5.13 23.25 16.40
N ILE A 32 4.91 22.17 17.14
CA ILE A 32 4.88 22.15 18.60
C ILE A 32 6.27 21.82 19.13
N ALA A 33 6.85 20.72 18.64
CA ALA A 33 8.20 20.28 19.00
C ALA A 33 8.76 19.34 17.93
N ALA A 34 10.08 19.30 17.75
CA ALA A 34 10.78 18.37 16.86
C ALA A 34 11.92 17.67 17.59
N ALA A 35 12.24 16.45 17.16
CA ALA A 35 13.31 15.62 17.71
C ALA A 35 14.04 14.83 16.62
N ASP A 36 14.29 15.49 15.48
CA ASP A 36 15.05 14.92 14.38
C ASP A 36 16.46 14.47 14.86
N ALA A 37 16.90 13.29 14.44
CA ALA A 37 18.16 12.73 14.89
C ALA A 37 18.75 11.72 13.89
N PRO A 38 20.09 11.61 13.77
CA PRO A 38 20.71 10.48 13.09
C PRO A 38 20.30 9.15 13.74
N ALA A 39 19.81 8.22 12.93
CA ALA A 39 19.35 6.89 13.38
C ALA A 39 19.76 5.75 12.40
N PRO A 40 21.03 5.69 11.96
CA PRO A 40 21.46 4.69 10.98
C PRO A 40 21.30 3.27 11.56
N ARG A 41 20.39 2.48 10.98
CA ARG A 41 20.07 1.11 11.42
C ARG A 41 19.60 1.00 12.88
N SER A 42 19.03 2.08 13.43
CA SER A 42 18.56 2.09 14.83
C SER A 42 17.17 2.70 15.01
N SER A 43 16.49 3.10 13.93
CA SER A 43 15.17 3.75 13.97
C SER A 43 14.12 2.96 14.75
N ASP A 44 14.12 1.63 14.68
CA ASP A 44 13.18 0.75 15.42
C ASP A 44 13.38 0.74 16.94
N GLN A 45 14.57 1.17 17.40
CA GLN A 45 14.93 1.24 18.82
C GLN A 45 14.68 2.62 19.40
N VAL A 46 14.84 3.68 18.60
CA VAL A 46 14.82 5.06 19.08
C VAL A 46 13.52 5.80 18.81
N LEU A 47 12.74 5.42 17.78
CA LEU A 47 11.55 6.15 17.33
C LEU A 47 10.55 6.39 18.46
N LEU A 48 10.04 5.33 19.09
CA LEU A 48 8.97 5.45 20.09
C LEU A 48 9.45 6.05 21.41
N THR A 49 10.68 5.77 21.81
CA THR A 49 11.30 6.40 22.98
C THR A 49 11.35 7.92 22.80
N ARG A 50 11.86 8.39 21.66
CA ARG A 50 11.92 9.82 21.33
C ARG A 50 10.54 10.43 21.15
N ALA A 51 9.58 9.72 20.55
CA ALA A 51 8.21 10.20 20.43
C ALA A 51 7.56 10.39 21.80
N GLY A 52 7.79 9.46 22.74
CA GLY A 52 7.34 9.59 24.13
C GLY A 52 7.97 10.77 24.86
N GLU A 53 9.29 10.95 24.73
CA GLU A 53 10.00 12.11 25.29
C GLU A 53 9.50 13.43 24.70
N LEU A 54 9.22 13.46 23.39
CA LEU A 54 8.73 14.63 22.68
C LEU A 54 7.33 15.04 23.15
N LEU A 55 6.42 14.06 23.30
CA LEU A 55 5.08 14.27 23.86
C LEU A 55 5.17 14.79 25.31
N ALA A 56 5.94 14.10 26.15
CA ALA A 56 6.10 14.49 27.55
C ALA A 56 6.69 15.90 27.71
N GLY A 57 7.69 16.25 26.88
CA GLY A 57 8.27 17.59 26.83
C GLY A 57 7.28 18.68 26.39
N ALA A 58 6.28 18.33 25.58
CA ALA A 58 5.19 19.21 25.18
C ALA A 58 4.00 19.22 26.17
N GLY A 59 4.06 18.44 27.27
CA GLY A 59 2.96 18.27 28.21
C GLY A 59 1.78 17.47 27.63
N LEU A 60 2.04 16.64 26.62
CA LEU A 60 1.08 15.78 25.93
C LEU A 60 1.35 14.30 26.26
N SER A 61 0.36 13.47 25.97
CA SER A 61 0.38 12.01 26.09
C SER A 61 0.05 11.38 24.74
N PRO A 62 0.27 10.06 24.54
CA PRO A 62 -0.15 9.39 23.32
C PRO A 62 -1.65 9.55 23.00
N ALA A 63 -2.50 9.69 24.02
CA ALA A 63 -3.94 9.88 23.85
C ALA A 63 -4.33 11.26 23.28
N ASP A 64 -3.41 12.22 23.27
CA ASP A 64 -3.61 13.55 22.70
C ASP A 64 -3.31 13.59 21.19
N ILE A 65 -2.86 12.49 20.58
CA ILE A 65 -2.59 12.40 19.15
C ILE A 65 -3.92 12.19 18.39
N ASP A 66 -4.26 13.14 17.52
CA ASP A 66 -5.47 13.08 16.69
C ASP A 66 -5.23 12.41 15.34
N GLN A 67 -3.98 12.32 14.87
CA GLN A 67 -3.61 11.66 13.62
C GLN A 67 -2.10 11.35 13.57
N VAL A 68 -1.75 10.34 12.77
CA VAL A 68 -0.35 9.94 12.55
C VAL A 68 0.05 10.21 11.10
N ILE A 69 1.23 10.78 10.88
CA ILE A 69 1.80 11.03 9.56
C ILE A 69 3.11 10.28 9.44
N ALA A 70 3.23 9.42 8.44
CA ALA A 70 4.41 8.59 8.22
C ALA A 70 5.05 8.86 6.87
N GLY A 71 6.38 8.91 6.84
CA GLY A 71 7.16 8.80 5.62
C GLY A 71 6.91 7.46 4.94
N ARG A 72 6.27 7.46 3.77
CA ARG A 72 5.97 6.24 3.00
C ARG A 72 7.10 5.84 2.04
N GLY A 73 8.22 6.55 2.06
CA GLY A 73 9.32 6.40 1.11
C GLY A 73 9.20 7.32 -0.11
N PRO A 74 10.04 7.10 -1.14
CA PRO A 74 11.05 6.04 -1.24
C PRO A 74 12.22 6.20 -0.27
N GLY A 75 12.98 5.12 -0.05
CA GLY A 75 14.15 5.10 0.85
C GLY A 75 14.59 3.67 1.19
N SER A 76 15.24 3.50 2.34
CA SER A 76 15.60 2.19 2.90
C SER A 76 14.34 1.35 3.14
N PHE A 77 14.25 0.18 2.50
CA PHE A 77 13.07 -0.69 2.62
C PHE A 77 12.76 -1.10 4.05
N THR A 78 13.78 -1.43 4.84
CA THR A 78 13.61 -1.74 6.26
C THR A 78 13.12 -0.52 7.02
N GLY A 79 13.71 0.65 6.75
CA GLY A 79 13.35 1.92 7.35
C GLY A 79 11.89 2.30 7.10
N VAL A 80 11.44 2.29 5.84
CA VAL A 80 10.06 2.61 5.46
C VAL A 80 9.07 1.64 6.13
N ARG A 81 9.39 0.34 6.19
CA ARG A 81 8.52 -0.65 6.85
C ARG A 81 8.38 -0.39 8.34
N ILE A 82 9.48 -0.06 9.03
CA ILE A 82 9.45 0.32 10.46
C ILE A 82 8.49 1.48 10.66
N GLY A 83 8.63 2.54 9.86
CA GLY A 83 7.81 3.74 9.96
C GLY A 83 6.33 3.45 9.73
N ILE A 84 6.02 2.83 8.59
CA ILE A 84 4.63 2.53 8.22
C ILE A 84 3.97 1.57 9.20
N ALA A 85 4.62 0.48 9.59
CA ALA A 85 4.06 -0.48 10.54
C ALA A 85 3.86 0.14 11.94
N THR A 86 4.81 0.96 12.40
CA THR A 86 4.66 1.70 13.67
C THR A 86 3.48 2.66 13.61
N ALA A 87 3.33 3.41 12.51
CA ALA A 87 2.22 4.34 12.32
C ALA A 87 0.88 3.62 12.33
N LYS A 88 0.78 2.46 11.65
CA LYS A 88 -0.39 1.59 11.68
C LYS A 88 -0.74 1.16 13.10
N GLY A 89 0.25 0.69 13.87
CA GLY A 89 0.05 0.27 15.25
C GLY A 89 -0.48 1.39 16.15
N ILE A 90 0.14 2.58 16.08
CA ILE A 90 -0.31 3.75 16.84
C ILE A 90 -1.75 4.12 16.47
N ALA A 91 -2.02 4.24 15.17
CA ALA A 91 -3.32 4.65 14.64
C ALA A 91 -4.44 3.67 15.00
N CYS A 92 -4.20 2.36 14.89
CA CYS A 92 -5.15 1.34 15.34
C CYS A 92 -5.42 1.41 16.84
N GLY A 93 -4.38 1.62 17.66
CA GLY A 93 -4.51 1.72 19.11
C GLY A 93 -5.29 2.94 19.59
N LEU A 94 -5.12 4.08 18.91
CA LEU A 94 -5.83 5.32 19.23
C LEU A 94 -7.18 5.46 18.52
N GLY A 95 -7.43 4.68 17.46
CA GLY A 95 -8.59 4.84 16.59
C GLY A 95 -8.55 6.15 15.80
N CYS A 96 -7.35 6.61 15.43
CA CYS A 96 -7.12 7.85 14.69
C CYS A 96 -6.66 7.55 13.25
N PRO A 97 -6.80 8.50 12.30
CA PRO A 97 -6.33 8.30 10.94
C PRO A 97 -4.79 8.27 10.85
N ALA A 98 -4.28 7.55 9.85
CA ALA A 98 -2.87 7.52 9.47
C ALA A 98 -2.69 7.92 8.01
N PHE A 99 -1.71 8.79 7.74
CA PHE A 99 -1.44 9.30 6.40
C PHE A 99 0.01 9.06 5.98
N GLY A 100 0.21 8.76 4.70
CA GLY A 100 1.52 8.55 4.10
C GLY A 100 1.96 9.78 3.30
N VAL A 101 3.18 10.24 3.56
CA VAL A 101 3.81 11.38 2.87
C VAL A 101 5.09 10.91 2.19
N SER A 102 5.37 11.38 0.97
CA SER A 102 6.61 11.04 0.28
C SER A 102 7.81 11.61 1.05
N THR A 103 8.83 10.78 1.27
CA THR A 103 10.09 11.20 1.88
C THR A 103 10.77 12.29 1.05
N LEU A 104 10.67 12.22 -0.28
CA LEU A 104 11.26 13.20 -1.19
C LEU A 104 10.54 14.55 -1.14
N ASP A 105 9.23 14.54 -0.96
CA ASP A 105 8.46 15.75 -0.71
C ASP A 105 8.87 16.40 0.62
N ALA A 106 9.09 15.61 1.67
CA ALA A 106 9.57 16.12 2.96
C ALA A 106 10.96 16.79 2.84
N VAL A 107 11.88 16.21 2.07
CA VAL A 107 13.18 16.83 1.74
C VAL A 107 12.98 18.14 0.98
N ALA A 108 12.08 18.18 -0.02
CA ALA A 108 11.82 19.39 -0.79
C ALA A 108 11.20 20.51 0.08
N TRP A 109 10.29 20.19 1.00
CA TRP A 109 9.73 21.15 1.96
C TRP A 109 10.77 21.62 2.98
N HIS A 110 11.66 20.74 3.43
CA HIS A 110 12.81 21.13 4.24
C HIS A 110 13.69 22.16 3.51
N ALA A 111 14.02 21.90 2.24
CA ALA A 111 14.80 22.80 1.42
C ALA A 111 14.11 24.14 1.15
N TRP A 112 12.79 24.12 0.88
CA TRP A 112 11.98 25.33 0.72
C TRP A 112 12.02 26.20 1.97
N ARG A 113 11.87 25.61 3.15
CA ARG A 113 11.99 26.31 4.44
C ARG A 113 13.42 26.78 4.70
N GLY A 114 14.42 26.04 4.21
CA GLY A 114 15.83 26.42 4.20
C GLY A 114 16.17 27.58 3.25
N GLY A 115 15.20 28.11 2.51
CA GLY A 115 15.35 29.28 1.64
C GLY A 115 15.69 28.95 0.18
N LEU A 116 15.71 27.67 -0.22
CA LEU A 116 15.92 27.33 -1.63
C LEU A 116 14.70 27.72 -2.46
N ARG A 117 14.97 28.20 -3.66
CA ARG A 117 13.98 28.61 -4.67
C ARG A 117 14.47 28.19 -6.05
N GLY A 118 13.56 28.14 -7.02
CA GLY A 118 13.83 27.71 -8.38
C GLY A 118 13.64 26.20 -8.54
N ARG A 119 14.29 25.62 -9.55
CA ARG A 119 14.20 24.18 -9.82
C ARG A 119 15.22 23.41 -8.97
N VAL A 120 14.73 22.40 -8.27
CA VAL A 120 15.52 21.57 -7.36
C VAL A 120 15.42 20.11 -7.78
N GLY A 121 16.56 19.42 -7.87
CA GLY A 121 16.61 17.97 -8.05
C GLY A 121 16.93 17.30 -6.72
N VAL A 122 15.99 16.55 -6.16
CA VAL A 122 16.25 15.66 -5.01
C VAL A 122 16.81 14.34 -5.54
N VAL A 123 17.95 13.92 -4.98
CA VAL A 123 18.68 12.70 -5.34
C VAL A 123 18.98 11.91 -4.07
N GLU A 124 18.05 11.05 -3.66
CA GLU A 124 18.24 10.16 -2.50
C GLU A 124 18.94 8.86 -2.90
N ASP A 125 19.69 8.27 -1.97
CA ASP A 125 20.34 6.98 -2.16
C ASP A 125 19.31 5.85 -2.22
N ALA A 126 19.26 5.14 -3.36
CA ALA A 126 18.43 3.97 -3.52
C ALA A 126 19.17 2.67 -3.21
N MET A 127 20.42 2.73 -2.71
CA MET A 127 21.33 1.59 -2.59
C MET A 127 21.60 0.96 -3.98
N ARG A 128 22.35 -0.15 -4.05
CA ARG A 128 22.67 -0.86 -5.31
C ARG A 128 23.25 0.06 -6.43
N LYS A 129 23.95 1.14 -6.04
CA LYS A 129 24.52 2.16 -6.94
C LYS A 129 23.46 2.84 -7.83
N GLU A 130 22.31 3.12 -7.25
CA GLU A 130 21.16 3.76 -7.88
C GLU A 130 20.65 4.87 -6.96
N VAL A 131 19.82 5.74 -7.51
CA VAL A 131 19.22 6.87 -6.79
C VAL A 131 17.72 6.90 -7.00
N TYR A 132 17.00 7.56 -6.10
CA TYR A 132 15.62 8.00 -6.28
C TYR A 132 15.62 9.48 -6.69
N PRO A 133 15.49 9.79 -8.00
CA PRO A 133 15.56 11.14 -8.50
C PRO A 133 14.16 11.75 -8.67
N VAL A 134 13.95 12.96 -8.15
CA VAL A 134 12.73 13.73 -8.38
C VAL A 134 13.04 15.21 -8.51
N ARG A 135 12.52 15.86 -9.55
CA ARG A 135 12.58 17.31 -9.67
C ARG A 135 11.38 18.00 -9.03
N PHE A 136 11.63 19.17 -8.50
CA PHE A 136 10.67 20.06 -7.88
C PHE A 136 10.87 21.51 -8.36
N VAL A 137 9.82 22.31 -8.28
CA VAL A 137 9.88 23.77 -8.33
C VAL A 137 9.56 24.31 -6.94
N LEU A 138 10.45 25.14 -6.40
CA LEU A 138 10.30 25.81 -5.13
C LEU A 138 10.10 27.31 -5.40
N ASP A 139 8.94 27.86 -5.08
CA ASP A 139 8.62 29.29 -5.24
C ASP A 139 8.05 29.88 -3.94
N GLU A 140 7.56 31.11 -3.95
CA GLU A 140 6.97 31.71 -2.74
C GLU A 140 5.65 31.04 -2.31
N GLY A 141 4.98 30.34 -3.23
CA GLY A 141 3.73 29.61 -2.98
C GLY A 141 3.94 28.22 -2.41
N GLY A 142 5.13 27.63 -2.53
CA GLY A 142 5.49 26.37 -1.89
C GLY A 142 6.35 25.46 -2.76
N VAL A 143 6.10 24.16 -2.63
CA VAL A 143 6.80 23.09 -3.35
C VAL A 143 5.84 22.47 -4.37
N THR A 144 6.25 22.45 -5.64
CA THR A 144 5.56 21.72 -6.71
C THR A 144 6.43 20.58 -7.21
N ARG A 145 5.89 19.38 -7.20
CA ARG A 145 6.58 18.17 -7.69
C ARG A 145 6.44 18.03 -9.21
N LEU A 146 7.52 17.66 -9.89
CA LEU A 146 7.56 17.54 -11.36
C LEU A 146 7.62 16.09 -11.88
N ASP A 147 8.23 15.18 -11.13
CA ASP A 147 8.43 13.79 -11.55
C ASP A 147 7.73 12.80 -10.62
N LEU A 148 7.38 11.63 -11.16
CA LEU A 148 6.92 10.49 -10.34
C LEU A 148 8.09 9.84 -9.62
N ASP A 149 7.79 9.09 -8.55
CA ASP A 149 8.80 8.28 -7.87
C ASP A 149 9.38 7.25 -8.85
N SER A 150 10.70 7.24 -8.99
CA SER A 150 11.42 6.35 -9.89
C SER A 150 12.75 5.94 -9.27
N VAL A 151 13.42 4.97 -9.90
CA VAL A 151 14.73 4.49 -9.45
C VAL A 151 15.61 4.26 -10.67
N CYS A 152 16.81 4.85 -10.68
CA CYS A 152 17.65 4.94 -11.87
C CYS A 152 19.13 4.93 -11.51
N LYS A 153 19.99 4.62 -12.49
CA LYS A 153 21.44 4.83 -12.33
C LYS A 153 21.76 6.32 -12.30
N PRO A 154 22.63 6.82 -11.39
CA PRO A 154 22.88 8.26 -11.26
C PRO A 154 23.39 8.91 -12.55
N ALA A 155 24.23 8.20 -13.32
CA ALA A 155 24.72 8.69 -14.60
C ALA A 155 23.61 8.89 -15.65
N GLN A 156 22.59 8.00 -15.66
CA GLN A 156 21.43 8.14 -16.56
C GLN A 156 20.56 9.33 -16.16
N VAL A 157 20.38 9.54 -14.85
CA VAL A 157 19.65 10.72 -14.32
C VAL A 157 20.37 12.00 -14.72
N ALA A 158 21.68 12.08 -14.45
CA ALA A 158 22.48 13.25 -14.78
C ALA A 158 22.47 13.56 -16.29
N GLN A 159 22.56 12.54 -17.14
CA GLN A 159 22.44 12.70 -18.58
C GLN A 159 21.05 13.23 -18.97
N THR A 160 19.98 12.61 -18.48
CA THR A 160 18.59 12.99 -18.80
C THR A 160 18.30 14.43 -18.39
N TRP A 161 18.70 14.83 -17.18
CA TRP A 161 18.50 16.19 -16.69
C TRP A 161 19.37 17.22 -17.43
N ARG A 162 20.56 16.83 -17.88
CA ARG A 162 21.45 17.68 -18.68
C ARG A 162 20.88 17.91 -20.08
N GLU A 163 20.36 16.87 -20.71
CA GLU A 163 19.71 16.95 -22.03
C GLU A 163 18.43 17.79 -21.99
N ALA A 164 17.72 17.80 -20.86
CA ALA A 164 16.60 18.72 -20.64
C ALA A 164 17.02 20.20 -20.57
N GLY A 165 18.30 20.48 -20.33
CA GLY A 165 18.87 21.83 -20.32
C GLY A 165 18.42 22.72 -19.16
N GLU A 166 17.91 22.13 -18.08
CA GLU A 166 17.36 22.86 -16.93
C GLU A 166 18.46 23.15 -15.88
N GLU A 167 18.56 24.40 -15.42
CA GLU A 167 19.39 24.72 -14.26
C GLU A 167 18.76 24.14 -12.99
N LEU A 168 19.46 23.21 -12.34
CA LEU A 168 18.98 22.52 -11.13
C LEU A 168 19.91 22.76 -9.95
N THR A 169 19.32 23.11 -8.80
CA THR A 169 20.01 22.95 -7.51
C THR A 169 19.78 21.52 -7.02
N LEU A 170 20.84 20.75 -6.82
CA LEU A 170 20.78 19.34 -6.41
C LEU A 170 20.92 19.21 -4.89
N ILE A 171 20.01 18.45 -4.28
CA ILE A 171 20.03 18.09 -2.86
C ILE A 171 19.71 16.59 -2.72
N GLY A 172 19.88 16.02 -1.53
CA GLY A 172 19.57 14.61 -1.26
C GLY A 172 20.81 13.83 -0.86
N ASP A 173 20.63 12.85 0.02
CA ASP A 173 21.73 12.12 0.64
C ASP A 173 22.54 11.25 -0.36
N GLY A 174 21.94 10.89 -1.49
CA GLY A 174 22.54 10.12 -2.58
C GLY A 174 23.72 10.85 -3.22
N LEU A 175 23.73 12.19 -3.16
CA LEU A 175 24.82 13.02 -3.66
C LEU A 175 26.13 12.77 -2.90
N ARG A 176 26.09 12.35 -1.62
CA ARG A 176 27.29 11.97 -0.86
C ARG A 176 28.09 10.86 -1.55
N LYS A 177 27.40 9.96 -2.24
CA LYS A 177 28.00 8.81 -2.96
C LYS A 177 28.14 9.06 -4.46
N HIS A 178 27.28 9.92 -5.02
CA HIS A 178 27.06 10.01 -6.46
C HIS A 178 27.26 11.41 -7.06
N ALA A 179 27.72 12.41 -6.29
CA ALA A 179 27.95 13.77 -6.78
C ALA A 179 28.82 13.83 -8.05
N ALA A 180 29.82 12.95 -8.17
CA ALA A 180 30.68 12.86 -9.35
C ALA A 180 29.91 12.65 -10.67
N CYS A 181 28.74 12.00 -10.64
CA CYS A 181 27.90 11.83 -11.83
C CYS A 181 27.26 13.14 -12.31
N PHE A 182 27.16 14.14 -11.44
CA PHE A 182 26.48 15.41 -11.66
C PHE A 182 27.46 16.59 -11.79
N GLU A 183 28.76 16.35 -11.94
CA GLU A 183 29.76 17.41 -12.13
C GLU A 183 29.63 18.12 -13.48
N GLU A 184 29.17 17.39 -14.49
CA GLU A 184 28.92 17.92 -15.83
C GLU A 184 27.44 18.30 -15.99
N GLY A 185 27.18 19.55 -16.36
CA GLY A 185 25.85 20.07 -16.67
C GLY A 185 25.50 21.33 -15.88
N PRO A 186 24.30 21.88 -16.08
CA PRO A 186 23.81 23.06 -15.38
C PRO A 186 23.35 22.73 -13.94
N PHE A 187 24.20 22.06 -13.16
CA PHE A 187 23.87 21.57 -11.81
C PHE A 187 24.70 22.29 -10.75
N THR A 188 24.04 22.71 -9.67
CA THR A 188 24.71 23.29 -8.48
C THR A 188 24.31 22.50 -7.25
N LEU A 189 25.27 22.10 -6.41
CA LEU A 189 24.95 21.42 -5.16
C LEU A 189 24.37 22.42 -4.14
N GLY A 190 23.21 22.08 -3.58
CA GLY A 190 22.60 22.81 -2.47
C GLY A 190 23.27 22.48 -1.13
N PRO A 191 22.95 23.23 -0.05
CA PRO A 191 23.55 23.04 1.26
C PRO A 191 23.27 21.65 1.85
N GLU A 192 24.30 20.97 2.35
CA GLU A 192 24.21 19.58 2.81
C GLU A 192 23.24 19.38 3.99
N GLN A 193 23.07 20.38 4.86
CA GLN A 193 22.11 20.30 5.97
C GLN A 193 20.64 20.16 5.53
N LEU A 194 20.34 20.37 4.24
CA LEU A 194 18.99 20.26 3.67
C LEU A 194 18.79 18.97 2.87
N TRP A 195 19.77 18.07 2.87
CA TRP A 195 19.74 16.86 2.04
C TRP A 195 18.90 15.73 2.64
N THR A 196 18.40 15.85 3.87
CA THR A 196 17.64 14.79 4.54
C THR A 196 16.25 15.28 4.93
N PRO A 197 15.26 14.38 5.07
CA PRO A 197 13.94 14.77 5.55
C PRO A 197 14.01 15.26 7.00
N ASP A 198 13.05 16.11 7.37
CA ASP A 198 12.88 16.59 8.74
C ASP A 198 11.39 16.60 9.12
N GLY A 199 11.08 16.53 10.42
CA GLY A 199 9.70 16.35 10.88
C GLY A 199 8.76 17.45 10.39
N LEU A 200 9.22 18.72 10.39
CA LEU A 200 8.39 19.82 9.92
C LEU A 200 8.19 19.79 8.39
N GLY A 201 9.17 19.33 7.61
CA GLY A 201 9.01 19.07 6.18
C GLY A 201 7.92 18.03 5.90
N LEU A 202 7.83 16.97 6.72
CA LEU A 202 6.72 16.01 6.66
C LEU A 202 5.36 16.66 6.92
N LEU A 203 5.25 17.51 7.94
CA LEU A 203 4.00 18.22 8.25
C LEU A 203 3.58 19.16 7.11
N GLN A 204 4.53 19.89 6.53
CA GLN A 204 4.25 20.81 5.42
C GLN A 204 3.83 20.05 4.15
N ALA A 205 4.49 18.93 3.85
CA ALA A 205 4.09 18.05 2.76
C ALA A 205 2.70 17.46 2.97
N PHE A 206 2.36 17.04 4.20
CA PHE A 206 1.01 16.62 4.56
C PHE A 206 -0.02 17.74 4.34
N ALA A 207 0.25 18.94 4.82
CA ALA A 207 -0.67 20.07 4.70
C ALA A 207 -0.88 20.50 3.24
N ALA A 208 0.16 20.40 2.41
CA ALA A 208 0.04 20.63 0.97
C ALA A 208 -0.90 19.60 0.32
N MET A 209 -0.78 18.32 0.68
CA MET A 209 -1.71 17.27 0.21
C MET A 209 -3.15 17.51 0.71
N GLU A 210 -3.31 17.93 1.96
CA GLU A 210 -4.62 18.29 2.52
C GLU A 210 -5.27 19.45 1.75
N GLY A 211 -4.50 20.52 1.51
CA GLY A 211 -4.96 21.68 0.74
C GLY A 211 -5.28 21.36 -0.73
N ALA A 212 -4.60 20.38 -1.31
CA ALA A 212 -4.85 19.88 -2.67
C ALA A 212 -6.00 18.85 -2.75
N GLY A 213 -6.54 18.39 -1.62
CA GLY A 213 -7.56 17.33 -1.58
C GLY A 213 -7.02 15.94 -1.95
N GLU A 214 -5.71 15.72 -1.77
CA GLU A 214 -5.00 14.48 -2.12
C GLU A 214 -4.85 13.50 -0.95
N LEU A 215 -5.44 13.81 0.20
CA LEU A 215 -5.43 12.87 1.32
C LEU A 215 -6.29 11.65 1.01
N GLY A 216 -5.74 10.47 1.29
CA GLY A 216 -6.49 9.22 1.28
C GLY A 216 -7.54 9.15 2.39
N SER A 217 -8.14 7.97 2.57
CA SER A 217 -9.16 7.73 3.61
C SER A 217 -8.66 7.92 5.05
N GLY A 218 -7.34 7.95 5.26
CA GLY A 218 -6.74 7.90 6.59
C GLY A 218 -6.82 6.51 7.23
N ASP A 219 -7.31 5.50 6.51
CA ASP A 219 -7.39 4.12 7.01
C ASP A 219 -5.97 3.52 7.13
N PRO A 220 -5.54 3.11 8.34
CA PRO A 220 -4.25 2.47 8.54
C PRO A 220 -4.04 1.20 7.68
N ALA A 221 -5.12 0.48 7.33
CA ALA A 221 -5.02 -0.73 6.50
C ALA A 221 -4.45 -0.42 5.11
N VAL A 222 -4.86 0.71 4.51
CA VAL A 222 -4.47 1.09 3.14
C VAL A 222 -3.21 1.95 3.07
N LEU A 223 -2.63 2.32 4.22
CA LEU A 223 -1.33 2.99 4.27
C LEU A 223 -0.22 2.02 3.86
N LEU A 224 0.36 2.18 2.68
CA LEU A 224 1.40 1.28 2.16
C LEU A 224 2.70 2.02 1.83
N PRO A 225 3.86 1.36 1.98
CA PRO A 225 5.13 1.85 1.46
C PRO A 225 5.11 2.06 -0.06
N VAL A 226 5.85 3.05 -0.54
CA VAL A 226 6.17 3.23 -1.97
C VAL A 226 7.42 2.42 -2.28
N TYR A 227 7.24 1.34 -3.05
CA TYR A 227 8.34 0.55 -3.61
C TYR A 227 8.48 0.87 -5.11
N THR A 228 9.56 1.57 -5.46
CA THR A 228 9.88 1.94 -6.85
C THR A 228 10.66 0.86 -7.60
N ARG A 229 10.98 -0.26 -6.94
CA ARG A 229 11.62 -1.43 -7.53
C ARG A 229 10.75 -2.68 -7.38
N LEU A 230 10.81 -3.54 -8.40
CA LEU A 230 10.48 -4.95 -8.26
C LEU A 230 11.51 -5.63 -7.33
N SER A 231 11.09 -6.71 -6.69
CA SER A 231 12.01 -7.58 -5.96
C SER A 231 12.94 -8.31 -6.92
N ASP A 232 14.10 -8.77 -6.44
CA ASP A 232 15.04 -9.54 -7.28
C ASP A 232 14.38 -10.80 -7.87
N ALA A 233 13.41 -11.40 -7.16
CA ALA A 233 12.64 -12.54 -7.67
C ALA A 233 11.66 -12.14 -8.78
N GLU A 234 11.01 -10.99 -8.65
CA GLU A 234 10.15 -10.43 -9.69
C GLU A 234 10.97 -9.98 -10.92
N GLU A 235 12.17 -9.42 -10.71
CA GLU A 235 13.11 -9.09 -11.79
C GLU A 235 13.60 -10.36 -12.51
N ALA A 236 13.98 -11.39 -11.76
CA ALA A 236 14.42 -12.68 -12.31
C ALA A 236 13.29 -13.37 -13.08
N GLU A 237 12.06 -13.33 -12.56
CA GLU A 237 10.90 -13.89 -13.24
C GLU A 237 10.55 -13.10 -14.51
N ARG A 238 10.60 -11.76 -14.47
CA ARG A 238 10.44 -10.91 -15.65
C ARG A 238 11.48 -11.22 -16.72
N ALA A 239 12.74 -11.40 -16.32
CA ALA A 239 13.84 -11.77 -17.22
C ALA A 239 13.65 -13.19 -17.79
N ARG A 240 13.23 -14.16 -16.96
CA ARG A 240 12.89 -15.53 -17.37
C ARG A 240 11.80 -15.54 -18.44
N LEU A 241 10.78 -14.69 -18.25
CA LEU A 241 9.63 -14.54 -19.16
C LEU A 241 9.94 -13.67 -20.39
N LYS A 242 11.16 -13.14 -20.53
CA LYS A 242 11.60 -12.28 -21.66
C LYS A 242 10.70 -11.07 -21.91
N ILE A 243 10.10 -10.53 -20.86
CA ILE A 243 9.25 -9.33 -20.94
C ILE A 243 10.18 -8.11 -21.11
N ALA A 244 10.03 -7.36 -22.21
CA ALA A 244 10.87 -6.20 -22.52
C ALA A 244 10.85 -5.12 -21.40
N ASP A 245 11.90 -4.30 -21.35
CA ASP A 245 12.16 -3.25 -20.35
C ASP A 245 11.14 -2.09 -20.32
N SER A 246 10.04 -2.15 -21.08
CA SER A 246 9.24 -0.99 -21.47
C SER A 246 8.30 -0.38 -20.42
N LEU A 247 8.50 -0.64 -19.11
CA LEU A 247 7.71 0.01 -18.05
C LEU A 247 8.58 0.35 -16.82
N PRO A 248 8.47 1.57 -16.26
CA PRO A 248 9.02 1.90 -14.94
C PRO A 248 8.41 0.93 -13.92
N ALA A 249 9.27 0.19 -13.24
CA ALA A 249 8.87 -0.99 -12.47
C ALA A 249 8.45 -0.62 -11.03
N SER A 250 7.26 -0.03 -10.84
CA SER A 250 6.73 0.22 -9.48
C SER A 250 6.15 -1.06 -8.87
N GLY A 251 6.67 -1.47 -7.71
CA GLY A 251 6.26 -2.66 -6.97
C GLY A 251 5.07 -2.47 -6.02
N VAL A 252 4.64 -1.22 -5.74
CA VAL A 252 3.33 -0.87 -5.13
C VAL A 252 2.95 0.54 -5.63
N ALA A 253 1.66 0.70 -5.97
CA ALA A 253 1.07 1.83 -6.66
C ALA A 253 1.15 3.17 -5.90
N ASP A 254 1.52 4.21 -6.63
CA ASP A 254 1.46 5.59 -6.20
C ASP A 254 -0.02 6.00 -6.01
N GLY A 255 -0.41 6.30 -4.77
CA GLY A 255 -1.75 6.79 -4.43
C GLY A 255 -1.99 8.27 -4.76
N ARG A 256 -1.06 8.95 -5.43
CA ARG A 256 -1.28 10.32 -5.93
C ARG A 256 -1.79 10.28 -7.38
N ALA A 257 -2.99 9.74 -7.54
CA ALA A 257 -3.83 10.16 -8.67
C ALA A 257 -4.67 11.33 -8.17
N VAL A 258 -4.25 12.55 -8.51
CA VAL A 258 -5.11 13.74 -8.49
C VAL A 258 -6.37 13.34 -9.25
N GLY A 259 -7.53 13.29 -8.57
CA GLY A 259 -8.83 12.87 -9.10
C GLY A 259 -8.79 12.12 -10.43
N GLY A 260 -8.42 10.83 -10.45
CA GLY A 260 -8.27 9.99 -11.68
C GLY A 260 -8.77 8.51 -11.61
N LEU A 261 -8.89 7.79 -12.76
CA LEU A 261 -9.37 6.36 -12.83
C LEU A 261 -8.23 5.66 -12.24
N PHE A 262 -8.55 4.89 -11.23
CA PHE A 262 -7.59 3.98 -10.73
C PHE A 262 -7.98 2.59 -11.23
N LEU A 263 -7.13 2.00 -12.07
CA LEU A 263 -7.22 0.59 -12.41
C LEU A 263 -6.13 -0.15 -11.64
N HIS A 264 -6.49 -1.26 -11.02
CA HIS A 264 -5.53 -2.15 -10.38
C HIS A 264 -5.95 -3.61 -10.54
N PRO A 265 -5.04 -4.58 -10.36
CA PRO A 265 -5.39 -5.99 -10.34
C PRO A 265 -6.42 -6.28 -9.24
N LEU A 266 -7.35 -7.20 -9.54
CA LEU A 266 -8.33 -7.68 -8.56
C LEU A 266 -7.59 -8.27 -7.36
N SER A 267 -7.91 -7.76 -6.17
CA SER A 267 -7.43 -8.28 -4.89
C SER A 267 -8.57 -8.83 -4.05
N VAL A 268 -8.25 -9.54 -2.97
CA VAL A 268 -9.26 -10.04 -2.01
C VAL A 268 -10.13 -8.89 -1.47
N ASN A 269 -9.54 -7.71 -1.28
CA ASN A 269 -10.24 -6.51 -0.77
C ASN A 269 -11.28 -5.95 -1.75
N ASP A 270 -11.27 -6.39 -3.01
CA ASP A 270 -12.22 -5.94 -4.02
C ASP A 270 -13.38 -6.91 -4.20
N VAL A 271 -13.28 -8.15 -3.70
CA VAL A 271 -14.22 -9.24 -4.00
C VAL A 271 -15.65 -8.84 -3.66
N ASP A 272 -15.91 -8.33 -2.46
CA ASP A 272 -17.26 -7.96 -2.05
C ASP A 272 -17.82 -6.78 -2.86
N ALA A 273 -16.97 -5.79 -3.15
CA ALA A 273 -17.35 -4.64 -3.97
C ALA A 273 -17.63 -5.03 -5.44
N VAL A 274 -16.89 -6.00 -5.97
CA VAL A 274 -17.15 -6.57 -7.30
C VAL A 274 -18.44 -7.38 -7.31
N VAL A 275 -18.69 -8.20 -6.29
CA VAL A 275 -19.95 -8.95 -6.15
C VAL A 275 -21.14 -7.99 -6.07
N GLU A 276 -21.04 -6.93 -5.27
CA GLU A 276 -22.08 -5.92 -5.16
C GLU A 276 -22.33 -5.22 -6.52
N LEU A 277 -21.26 -4.78 -7.18
CA LEU A 277 -21.35 -4.19 -8.51
C LEU A 277 -22.02 -5.14 -9.51
N GLN A 278 -21.60 -6.42 -9.55
CA GLN A 278 -22.16 -7.42 -10.45
C GLN A 278 -23.63 -7.71 -10.15
N ARG A 279 -24.05 -7.78 -8.88
CA ARG A 279 -25.46 -7.94 -8.51
C ARG A 279 -26.32 -6.77 -9.00
N ARG A 280 -25.78 -5.54 -8.99
CA ARG A 280 -26.50 -4.36 -9.51
C ARG A 280 -26.54 -4.35 -11.05
N VAL A 281 -25.45 -4.75 -11.70
CA VAL A 281 -25.28 -4.61 -13.16
C VAL A 281 -25.84 -5.79 -13.95
N MET A 282 -25.68 -7.01 -13.43
CA MET A 282 -25.98 -8.29 -14.09
C MET A 282 -26.51 -9.32 -13.07
N PRO A 283 -27.65 -9.06 -12.39
CA PRO A 283 -28.12 -9.85 -11.25
C PRO A 283 -28.29 -11.35 -11.53
N ALA A 284 -28.67 -11.73 -12.75
CA ALA A 284 -28.88 -13.13 -13.14
C ALA A 284 -27.57 -13.92 -13.33
N ASP A 285 -26.46 -13.22 -13.60
CA ASP A 285 -25.16 -13.82 -13.95
C ASP A 285 -24.03 -13.35 -13.01
N ALA A 286 -24.38 -12.69 -11.90
CA ALA A 286 -23.43 -12.20 -10.91
C ALA A 286 -22.68 -13.37 -10.25
N TRP A 287 -21.36 -13.27 -10.18
CA TRP A 287 -20.55 -14.29 -9.55
C TRP A 287 -20.65 -14.19 -8.02
N THR A 288 -20.46 -15.33 -7.36
CA THR A 288 -20.34 -15.37 -5.91
C THR A 288 -18.95 -14.90 -5.49
N GLY A 289 -18.82 -14.43 -4.24
CA GLY A 289 -17.51 -14.04 -3.68
C GLY A 289 -16.51 -15.19 -3.75
N GLY A 290 -16.93 -16.42 -3.44
CA GLY A 290 -16.08 -17.62 -3.58
C GLY A 290 -15.56 -17.83 -5.00
N LYS A 291 -16.43 -17.70 -6.01
CA LYS A 291 -16.01 -17.87 -7.41
C LYS A 291 -15.05 -16.77 -7.88
N LEU A 292 -15.17 -15.54 -7.37
CA LEU A 292 -14.21 -14.47 -7.66
C LEU A 292 -12.89 -14.66 -6.89
N ALA A 293 -12.95 -15.10 -5.63
CA ALA A 293 -11.78 -15.39 -4.82
C ALA A 293 -10.95 -16.54 -5.43
N ASP A 294 -11.60 -17.57 -5.97
CA ASP A 294 -10.96 -18.69 -6.65
C ASP A 294 -10.14 -18.28 -7.89
N GLU A 295 -10.40 -17.09 -8.45
CA GLU A 295 -9.67 -16.55 -9.59
C GLU A 295 -8.42 -15.78 -9.16
N ILE A 296 -8.38 -15.31 -7.91
CA ILE A 296 -7.27 -14.50 -7.39
C ILE A 296 -6.05 -15.41 -7.18
N GLY A 297 -4.91 -15.01 -7.73
CA GLY A 297 -3.64 -15.71 -7.56
C GLY A 297 -3.37 -16.82 -8.57
N ARG A 298 -4.34 -17.18 -9.42
CA ARG A 298 -4.14 -18.12 -10.53
C ARG A 298 -3.28 -17.50 -11.63
N THR A 299 -2.29 -18.25 -12.12
CA THR A 299 -1.28 -17.75 -13.07
C THR A 299 -1.78 -17.64 -14.50
N ASP A 300 -2.88 -18.34 -14.82
CA ASP A 300 -3.55 -18.31 -16.12
C ASP A 300 -4.73 -17.33 -16.13
N ARG A 301 -4.90 -16.49 -15.10
CA ARG A 301 -5.97 -15.51 -14.98
C ARG A 301 -5.45 -14.08 -15.07
N SER A 302 -6.26 -13.20 -15.65
CA SER A 302 -6.07 -11.75 -15.52
C SER A 302 -7.39 -11.11 -15.14
N TRP A 303 -7.36 -10.39 -14.01
CA TRP A 303 -8.51 -9.70 -13.45
C TRP A 303 -8.10 -8.30 -13.01
N TRP A 304 -8.89 -7.31 -13.43
CA TRP A 304 -8.68 -5.91 -13.11
C TRP A 304 -9.97 -5.28 -12.61
N VAL A 305 -9.81 -4.33 -11.69
CA VAL A 305 -10.89 -3.52 -11.16
C VAL A 305 -10.58 -2.05 -11.38
N ALA A 306 -11.65 -1.26 -11.48
CA ALA A 306 -11.60 0.16 -11.67
C ALA A 306 -12.29 0.87 -10.52
N ARG A 307 -11.62 1.86 -9.92
CA ARG A 307 -12.16 2.74 -8.89
C ARG A 307 -12.29 4.17 -9.42
N LYS A 308 -13.50 4.72 -9.25
CA LYS A 308 -13.87 6.12 -9.51
C LYS A 308 -14.65 6.63 -8.33
N ASP A 309 -14.35 7.85 -7.93
CA ASP A 309 -14.66 8.36 -6.62
C ASP A 309 -14.67 7.18 -5.61
N GLY A 310 -13.67 6.26 -5.63
CA GLY A 310 -13.21 5.25 -4.64
C GLY A 310 -14.19 4.15 -4.33
N ALA A 311 -15.40 4.34 -4.81
CA ALA A 311 -16.27 3.29 -5.25
C ALA A 311 -15.59 2.47 -6.33
N LEU A 312 -15.81 1.17 -6.26
CA LEU A 312 -15.52 0.26 -7.35
C LEU A 312 -16.58 0.46 -8.43
N VAL A 313 -16.15 0.89 -9.61
CA VAL A 313 -17.02 1.28 -10.73
C VAL A 313 -16.86 0.39 -11.95
N GLY A 314 -15.92 -0.55 -11.94
CA GLY A 314 -15.81 -1.54 -12.99
C GLY A 314 -14.92 -2.73 -12.63
N CYS A 315 -15.11 -3.82 -13.35
CA CYS A 315 -14.32 -5.04 -13.28
C CYS A 315 -14.21 -5.66 -14.68
N ALA A 316 -13.08 -6.29 -14.99
CA ALA A 316 -12.97 -7.19 -16.14
C ALA A 316 -12.06 -8.37 -15.79
N GLY A 317 -12.38 -9.54 -16.34
CA GLY A 317 -11.68 -10.77 -16.01
C GLY A 317 -11.72 -11.81 -17.11
N GLY A 318 -10.62 -12.55 -17.25
CA GLY A 318 -10.51 -13.65 -18.19
C GLY A 318 -9.41 -14.65 -17.83
N GLN A 319 -9.39 -15.74 -18.58
CA GLN A 319 -8.38 -16.79 -18.48
C GLN A 319 -7.64 -16.92 -19.81
N VAL A 320 -6.34 -17.20 -19.75
CA VAL A 320 -5.56 -17.61 -20.91
C VAL A 320 -5.48 -19.14 -20.95
N VAL A 321 -5.94 -19.73 -22.06
CA VAL A 321 -5.84 -21.18 -22.33
C VAL A 321 -5.32 -21.36 -23.74
N ASP A 322 -4.28 -22.17 -23.92
CA ASP A 322 -3.72 -22.52 -25.23
C ASP A 322 -3.42 -21.34 -26.15
N GLY A 323 -2.92 -20.22 -25.60
CA GLY A 323 -2.59 -19.02 -26.37
C GLY A 323 -3.83 -18.18 -26.77
N GLU A 324 -4.99 -18.42 -26.16
CA GLU A 324 -6.20 -17.63 -26.34
C GLU A 324 -6.68 -17.06 -25.00
N LEU A 325 -6.95 -15.74 -24.96
CA LEU A 325 -7.63 -15.08 -23.84
C LEU A 325 -9.14 -15.26 -23.97
N CYS A 326 -9.75 -15.96 -23.03
CA CYS A 326 -11.19 -16.08 -22.87
C CYS A 326 -11.67 -15.09 -21.80
N ILE A 327 -12.38 -14.02 -22.21
CA ILE A 327 -12.96 -13.05 -21.27
C ILE A 327 -14.30 -13.57 -20.76
N PHE A 328 -14.44 -13.66 -19.44
CA PHE A 328 -15.64 -14.20 -18.79
C PHE A 328 -16.57 -13.13 -18.25
N ASN A 329 -16.01 -12.01 -17.78
CA ASN A 329 -16.77 -11.00 -17.09
C ASN A 329 -16.26 -9.60 -17.41
N VAL A 330 -17.18 -8.71 -17.75
CA VAL A 330 -16.92 -7.28 -17.90
C VAL A 330 -18.10 -6.55 -17.28
N CYS A 331 -17.85 -5.80 -16.22
CA CYS A 331 -18.85 -5.05 -15.50
C CYS A 331 -18.43 -3.59 -15.36
N VAL A 332 -19.35 -2.65 -15.63
CA VAL A 332 -19.14 -1.22 -15.37
C VAL A 332 -20.44 -0.63 -14.81
N ASP A 333 -20.29 0.16 -13.73
CA ASP A 333 -21.39 0.84 -13.07
C ASP A 333 -22.19 1.68 -14.10
N PRO A 334 -23.54 1.55 -14.15
CA PRO A 334 -24.36 2.24 -15.14
C PRO A 334 -24.17 3.76 -15.14
N ALA A 335 -23.92 4.37 -13.98
CA ALA A 335 -23.68 5.81 -13.86
C ALA A 335 -22.33 6.24 -14.46
N GLN A 336 -21.40 5.31 -14.67
CA GLN A 336 -20.04 5.58 -15.15
C GLN A 336 -19.78 5.05 -16.57
N ARG A 337 -20.82 4.57 -17.26
CA ARG A 337 -20.71 4.10 -18.65
C ARG A 337 -20.41 5.24 -19.62
N ARG A 338 -19.86 4.90 -20.79
CA ARG A 338 -19.46 5.83 -21.87
C ARG A 338 -18.31 6.78 -21.48
N GLN A 339 -17.55 6.43 -20.44
CA GLN A 339 -16.33 7.14 -20.03
C GLN A 339 -15.04 6.34 -20.34
N GLY A 340 -15.11 5.34 -21.24
CA GLY A 340 -13.95 4.51 -21.62
C GLY A 340 -13.50 3.48 -20.57
N ILE A 341 -14.20 3.32 -19.44
CA ILE A 341 -13.79 2.42 -18.34
C ILE A 341 -13.67 0.95 -18.79
N ALA A 342 -14.69 0.44 -19.48
CA ALA A 342 -14.68 -0.94 -19.98
C ALA A 342 -13.52 -1.18 -20.95
N GLN A 343 -13.25 -0.21 -21.83
CA GLN A 343 -12.14 -0.26 -22.78
C GLN A 343 -10.80 -0.36 -22.04
N ARG A 344 -10.54 0.52 -21.07
CA ARG A 344 -9.29 0.53 -20.28
C ARG A 344 -9.09 -0.75 -19.45
N LEU A 345 -10.17 -1.31 -18.91
CA LEU A 345 -10.12 -2.59 -18.20
C LEU A 345 -9.76 -3.74 -19.14
N LEU A 346 -10.39 -3.80 -20.32
CA LEU A 346 -10.13 -4.83 -21.33
C LEU A 346 -8.73 -4.72 -21.92
N GLU A 347 -8.24 -3.51 -22.16
CA GLU A 347 -6.86 -3.25 -22.58
C GLU A 347 -5.87 -3.83 -21.58
N ARG A 348 -6.17 -3.70 -20.29
CA ARG A 348 -5.27 -4.17 -19.23
C ARG A 348 -5.31 -5.70 -19.08
N VAL A 349 -6.48 -6.31 -19.16
CA VAL A 349 -6.63 -7.78 -19.22
C VAL A 349 -5.93 -8.35 -20.47
N ALA A 350 -6.09 -7.70 -21.62
CA ALA A 350 -5.41 -8.06 -22.87
C ALA A 350 -3.88 -7.93 -22.78
N THR A 351 -3.39 -6.88 -22.09
CA THR A 351 -1.96 -6.66 -21.86
C THR A 351 -1.35 -7.77 -21.01
N ASP A 352 -2.03 -8.16 -19.93
CA ASP A 352 -1.58 -9.30 -19.11
C ASP A 352 -1.64 -10.61 -19.91
N ALA A 353 -2.66 -10.80 -20.75
CA ALA A 353 -2.77 -12.00 -21.59
C ALA A 353 -1.66 -12.12 -22.64
N LEU A 354 -1.23 -11.00 -23.23
CA LEU A 354 -0.03 -10.96 -24.09
C LEU A 354 1.22 -11.41 -23.33
N ALA A 355 1.36 -11.04 -22.06
CA ALA A 355 2.46 -11.49 -21.21
C ALA A 355 2.38 -13.01 -20.90
N LEU A 356 1.19 -13.61 -21.01
CA LEU A 356 0.94 -15.04 -20.93
C LEU A 356 0.98 -15.75 -22.31
N ALA A 357 1.55 -15.08 -23.32
CA ALA A 357 1.69 -15.58 -24.70
C ALA A 357 0.34 -15.87 -25.41
N ALA A 358 -0.74 -15.17 -25.03
CA ALA A 358 -1.96 -15.19 -25.80
C ALA A 358 -1.82 -14.39 -27.11
N GLU A 359 -2.21 -14.99 -28.22
CA GLU A 359 -2.22 -14.35 -29.55
C GLU A 359 -3.62 -13.89 -29.96
N THR A 360 -4.64 -14.52 -29.39
CA THR A 360 -6.05 -14.31 -29.74
C THR A 360 -6.89 -14.05 -28.51
N VAL A 361 -8.05 -13.44 -28.71
CA VAL A 361 -9.03 -13.14 -27.67
C VAL A 361 -10.40 -13.57 -28.12
N THR A 362 -11.18 -14.14 -27.21
CA THR A 362 -12.57 -14.55 -27.41
C THR A 362 -13.42 -14.09 -26.23
N LEU A 363 -14.68 -13.75 -26.52
CA LEU A 363 -15.69 -13.44 -25.51
C LEU A 363 -17.09 -13.78 -26.00
N GLU A 364 -17.99 -13.95 -25.04
CA GLU A 364 -19.42 -14.07 -25.27
C GLU A 364 -20.17 -12.83 -24.74
N VAL A 365 -21.00 -12.23 -25.59
CA VAL A 365 -21.83 -11.06 -25.26
C VAL A 365 -23.29 -11.34 -25.63
N ARG A 366 -24.24 -10.84 -24.84
CA ARG A 366 -25.66 -10.95 -25.20
C ARG A 366 -25.95 -10.30 -26.55
N THR A 367 -26.74 -10.97 -27.37
CA THR A 367 -27.16 -10.47 -28.70
C THR A 367 -27.97 -9.17 -28.64
N ASP A 368 -28.54 -8.83 -27.48
CA ASP A 368 -29.30 -7.59 -27.24
C ASP A 368 -28.47 -6.46 -26.60
N ASN A 369 -27.14 -6.64 -26.45
CA ASN A 369 -26.25 -5.65 -25.82
C ASN A 369 -25.47 -4.84 -26.87
N ASP A 370 -26.19 -4.08 -27.69
CA ASP A 370 -25.64 -3.24 -28.76
C ASP A 370 -24.46 -2.35 -28.31
N PRO A 371 -24.48 -1.71 -27.11
CA PRO A 371 -23.36 -0.88 -26.67
C PRO A 371 -22.06 -1.66 -26.43
N ALA A 372 -22.14 -2.89 -25.90
CA ALA A 372 -20.97 -3.72 -25.67
C ALA A 372 -20.44 -4.29 -27.00
N ILE A 373 -21.34 -4.75 -27.88
CA ILE A 373 -20.98 -5.24 -29.22
C ILE A 373 -20.24 -4.14 -30.01
N ALA A 374 -20.77 -2.92 -30.00
CA ALA A 374 -20.11 -1.78 -30.65
C ALA A 374 -18.71 -1.50 -30.08
N LEU A 375 -18.54 -1.56 -28.75
CA LEU A 375 -17.22 -1.42 -28.12
C LEU A 375 -16.26 -2.53 -28.58
N TYR A 376 -16.70 -3.79 -28.58
CA TYR A 376 -15.84 -4.92 -28.98
C TYR A 376 -15.42 -4.84 -30.45
N HIS A 377 -16.28 -4.37 -31.34
CA HIS A 377 -15.89 -4.07 -32.73
C HIS A 377 -14.81 -2.99 -32.81
N THR A 378 -14.90 -1.91 -32.01
CA THR A 378 -13.85 -0.87 -32.00
C THR A 378 -12.51 -1.40 -31.49
N LEU A 379 -12.54 -2.41 -30.62
CA LEU A 379 -11.35 -3.11 -30.11
C LEU A 379 -10.79 -4.14 -31.10
N GLY A 380 -11.43 -4.34 -32.25
CA GLY A 380 -10.99 -5.23 -33.31
C GLY A 380 -11.55 -6.66 -33.24
N LEU A 381 -12.60 -6.90 -32.45
CA LEU A 381 -13.27 -8.20 -32.41
C LEU A 381 -14.35 -8.29 -33.50
N ALA A 382 -14.46 -9.47 -34.10
CA ALA A 382 -15.43 -9.80 -35.14
C ALA A 382 -16.39 -10.91 -34.69
N ASP A 383 -17.61 -10.88 -35.24
CA ASP A 383 -18.66 -11.86 -34.97
C ASP A 383 -18.30 -13.20 -35.61
N VAL A 384 -18.25 -14.26 -34.80
CA VAL A 384 -17.88 -15.61 -35.29
C VAL A 384 -19.00 -16.63 -35.14
N GLY A 385 -20.03 -16.34 -34.34
CA GLY A 385 -21.21 -17.21 -34.22
C GLY A 385 -22.14 -16.84 -33.08
N VAL A 386 -23.21 -17.60 -32.89
CA VAL A 386 -24.20 -17.39 -31.81
C VAL A 386 -24.39 -18.69 -31.03
N ARG A 387 -24.33 -18.61 -29.70
CA ARG A 387 -24.73 -19.69 -28.78
C ARG A 387 -26.16 -19.48 -28.34
N PRO A 388 -27.10 -20.35 -28.77
CA PRO A 388 -28.50 -20.20 -28.38
C PRO A 388 -28.69 -20.53 -26.90
N ARG A 389 -29.47 -19.71 -26.19
CA ARG A 389 -29.87 -19.90 -24.78
C ARG A 389 -28.70 -20.08 -23.81
N TYR A 390 -27.67 -19.24 -23.96
CA TYR A 390 -26.44 -19.30 -23.16
C TYR A 390 -26.61 -18.72 -21.75
N TYR A 391 -27.30 -17.58 -21.63
CA TYR A 391 -27.50 -16.89 -20.34
C TYR A 391 -28.61 -17.52 -19.49
N HIS A 392 -28.64 -17.23 -18.18
CA HIS A 392 -29.62 -17.81 -17.24
C HIS A 392 -31.08 -17.52 -17.63
N ASP A 393 -31.33 -16.36 -18.21
CA ASP A 393 -32.65 -15.95 -18.73
C ASP A 393 -32.98 -16.54 -20.12
N ARG A 394 -32.13 -17.44 -20.62
CA ARG A 394 -32.19 -18.09 -21.94
C ARG A 394 -31.98 -17.16 -23.13
N ALA A 395 -31.35 -16.00 -22.93
CA ALA A 395 -30.92 -15.18 -24.05
C ALA A 395 -29.73 -15.80 -24.80
N ASP A 396 -29.61 -15.45 -26.08
CA ASP A 396 -28.55 -15.91 -26.96
C ASP A 396 -27.28 -15.07 -26.78
N ALA A 397 -26.11 -15.73 -26.85
CA ALA A 397 -24.82 -15.07 -26.78
C ALA A 397 -24.14 -15.02 -28.16
N LEU A 398 -23.78 -13.83 -28.62
CA LEU A 398 -22.89 -13.61 -29.74
C LEU A 398 -21.45 -13.93 -29.29
N ILE A 399 -20.79 -14.84 -30.00
CA ILE A 399 -19.37 -15.14 -29.82
C ILE A 399 -18.58 -14.16 -30.69
N MET A 400 -17.66 -13.43 -30.08
CA MET A 400 -16.77 -12.50 -30.78
C MET A 400 -15.32 -12.91 -30.58
N ARG A 401 -14.52 -12.85 -31.65
CA ARG A 401 -13.10 -13.21 -31.63
C ARG A 401 -12.24 -12.13 -32.28
N GLY A 402 -11.04 -11.91 -31.76
CA GLY A 402 -10.06 -10.99 -32.30
C GLY A 402 -8.63 -11.46 -32.08
N THR A 403 -7.67 -10.66 -32.57
CA THR A 403 -6.24 -10.84 -32.32
C THR A 403 -5.76 -9.86 -31.26
N LEU A 404 -4.77 -10.25 -30.47
CA LEU A 404 -4.07 -9.35 -29.56
C LEU A 404 -2.86 -8.72 -30.29
N PRO A 405 -2.47 -7.46 -29.98
CA PRO A 405 -3.13 -6.51 -29.08
C PRO A 405 -4.47 -5.99 -29.64
N LEU A 406 -5.36 -5.55 -28.74
CA LEU A 406 -6.60 -4.88 -29.13
C LEU A 406 -6.32 -3.55 -29.85
N SER A 407 -7.21 -3.15 -30.75
CA SER A 407 -7.11 -1.88 -31.48
C SER A 407 -7.61 -0.72 -30.61
N CYS A 408 -6.78 0.30 -30.34
CA CYS A 408 -7.13 1.42 -29.45
C CYS A 408 -7.01 2.79 -30.15
N SER A 409 -8.03 3.65 -30.03
CA SER A 409 -7.90 5.10 -30.29
C SER A 409 -7.95 5.87 -28.96
N TYR A 410 -6.88 6.57 -28.61
CA TYR A 410 -6.76 7.26 -27.31
C TYR A 410 -7.60 8.55 -27.25
N ALA A 411 -8.50 8.65 -26.26
CA ALA A 411 -9.01 9.90 -25.73
C ALA A 411 -9.09 9.80 -24.20
N SER A 412 -8.43 10.73 -23.52
CA SER A 412 -8.16 10.81 -22.07
C SER A 412 -9.42 11.05 -21.22
N ALA A 413 -9.56 10.34 -20.09
CA ALA A 413 -10.43 10.77 -18.98
C ALA A 413 -10.10 10.04 -17.65
N GLU A 414 -9.89 10.88 -16.63
CA GLU A 414 -9.68 10.68 -15.19
C GLU A 414 -10.98 10.43 -14.38
N PRO A 415 -11.00 9.37 -13.60
CA PRO A 415 -11.94 9.12 -12.48
C PRO A 415 -11.49 9.45 -11.05
N ALA A 416 -11.74 8.70 -9.96
CA ALA A 416 -11.61 9.26 -8.61
C ALA A 416 -11.67 8.27 -7.39
N SER A 417 -11.67 8.79 -6.13
CA SER A 417 -11.84 8.19 -4.75
C SER A 417 -13.11 8.66 -3.91
N ARG A 418 -13.76 7.82 -3.05
CA ARG A 418 -14.85 8.14 -2.06
C ARG A 418 -14.46 7.48 -0.75
N PRO A 419 -14.69 8.17 0.36
CA PRO A 419 -13.92 7.99 1.58
C PRO A 419 -14.71 7.23 2.64
N MET A 420 -13.98 6.66 3.61
CA MET A 420 -14.49 6.15 4.87
C MET A 420 -15.08 7.30 5.69
N GLU A 421 -16.27 7.12 6.28
CA GLU A 421 -16.85 8.14 7.15
C GLU A 421 -16.01 8.30 8.42
N THR A 422 -15.48 9.50 8.61
CA THR A 422 -14.76 9.95 9.80
C THR A 422 -15.74 10.18 10.96
N GLY A 423 -16.39 9.11 11.40
CA GLY A 423 -17.13 9.05 12.66
C GLY A 423 -16.23 8.49 13.73
N GLY A 424 -15.87 9.31 14.73
CA GLY A 424 -14.91 8.96 15.77
C GLY A 424 -15.06 7.54 16.30
N GLY A 425 -13.93 6.83 16.44
CA GLY A 425 -13.88 5.52 17.07
C GLY A 425 -14.67 5.52 18.37
N PRO A 426 -15.31 4.38 18.73
CA PRO A 426 -16.31 4.35 19.80
C PRO A 426 -15.73 4.92 21.09
N LYS A 427 -16.10 6.17 21.40
CA LYS A 427 -15.83 6.80 22.69
C LYS A 427 -16.45 5.93 23.78
N ALA A 428 -15.69 5.78 24.88
CA ALA A 428 -16.02 4.99 26.05
C ALA A 428 -17.50 5.08 26.45
N GLY A 429 -18.27 4.05 26.06
CA GLY A 429 -19.62 3.77 26.53
C GLY A 429 -19.65 2.35 27.13
N PRO A 430 -20.42 2.11 28.21
CA PRO A 430 -20.42 0.83 28.89
C PRO A 430 -21.24 -0.17 28.07
N GLY A 431 -20.56 -1.10 27.41
CA GLY A 431 -21.19 -2.10 26.54
C GLY A 431 -20.35 -3.36 26.38
N VAL A 432 -20.54 -4.27 27.35
CA VAL A 432 -20.45 -5.74 27.31
C VAL A 432 -19.18 -6.42 26.76
N CYS A 433 -18.32 -6.90 27.68
CA CYS A 433 -17.79 -8.27 27.66
C CYS A 433 -17.40 -8.69 29.09
N ALA A 434 -18.40 -9.11 29.89
CA ALA A 434 -18.26 -9.34 31.33
C ALA A 434 -17.86 -10.78 31.71
N ALA A 435 -17.34 -11.62 30.80
CA ALA A 435 -17.21 -13.06 31.07
C ALA A 435 -15.96 -13.80 30.54
N ALA A 436 -15.01 -13.15 29.83
CA ALA A 436 -13.79 -13.85 29.41
C ALA A 436 -12.81 -14.00 30.60
N PRO A 437 -12.20 -15.18 30.83
CA PRO A 437 -11.19 -15.37 31.88
C PRO A 437 -9.97 -14.48 31.59
N ARG A 438 -9.59 -13.60 32.52
CA ARG A 438 -8.36 -12.81 32.40
C ARG A 438 -7.14 -13.62 32.85
N PRO A 439 -5.94 -13.36 32.29
CA PRO A 439 -5.61 -12.32 31.32
C PRO A 439 -6.06 -12.62 29.88
N LEU A 440 -6.30 -11.57 29.08
CA LEU A 440 -6.47 -11.68 27.62
C LEU A 440 -5.20 -11.19 26.92
N ILE A 441 -4.69 -11.95 25.97
CA ILE A 441 -3.45 -11.65 25.25
C ILE A 441 -3.74 -11.63 23.75
N LEU A 442 -3.37 -10.54 23.08
CA LEU A 442 -3.27 -10.50 21.62
C LEU A 442 -1.88 -11.02 21.22
N ALA A 443 -1.79 -12.10 20.47
CA ALA A 443 -0.55 -12.66 19.95
C ALA A 443 -0.44 -12.36 18.45
N ILE A 444 0.73 -11.89 18.01
CA ILE A 444 1.02 -11.53 16.62
C ILE A 444 2.24 -12.32 16.13
N GLU A 445 2.12 -12.97 14.98
CA GLU A 445 3.18 -13.72 14.31
C GLU A 445 3.40 -13.18 12.90
N SER A 446 4.66 -12.93 12.53
CA SER A 446 5.08 -12.43 11.23
C SER A 446 6.53 -12.83 10.91
N SER A 447 6.94 -14.06 11.25
CA SER A 447 8.33 -14.51 11.12
C SER A 447 8.72 -14.88 9.69
N CYS A 448 7.80 -15.40 8.87
CA CYS A 448 8.12 -15.99 7.57
C CYS A 448 7.14 -15.57 6.46
N ASP A 449 6.17 -16.42 6.12
CA ASP A 449 5.23 -16.26 5.02
C ASP A 449 3.76 -16.21 5.47
N GLU A 450 3.52 -16.18 6.78
CA GLU A 450 2.19 -16.05 7.37
C GLU A 450 2.14 -14.82 8.28
N THR A 451 1.11 -13.99 8.09
CA THR A 451 0.75 -12.98 9.09
C THR A 451 -0.39 -13.56 9.90
N ALA A 452 -0.17 -13.76 11.20
CA ALA A 452 -1.20 -14.32 12.06
C ALA A 452 -1.45 -13.44 13.29
N ALA A 453 -2.70 -13.41 13.73
CA ALA A 453 -3.11 -12.79 14.97
C ALA A 453 -4.11 -13.70 15.70
N ALA A 454 -3.90 -13.89 17.00
CA ALA A 454 -4.77 -14.68 17.85
C ALA A 454 -5.08 -13.95 19.15
N VAL A 455 -6.28 -14.16 19.70
CA VAL A 455 -6.64 -13.69 21.04
C VAL A 455 -6.78 -14.90 21.94
N VAL A 456 -5.98 -14.94 23.00
CA VAL A 456 -5.90 -16.09 23.92
C VAL A 456 -6.20 -15.66 25.34
N ASP A 457 -6.94 -16.47 26.08
CA ASP A 457 -7.31 -16.21 27.47
C ASP A 457 -6.37 -16.87 28.49
N GLY A 458 -6.55 -16.54 29.78
CA GLY A 458 -5.72 -17.04 30.88
C GLY A 458 -5.78 -18.56 31.09
N SER A 459 -6.78 -19.23 30.51
CA SER A 459 -6.92 -20.69 30.51
C SER A 459 -6.28 -21.35 29.29
N ARG A 460 -5.58 -20.58 28.45
CA ARG A 460 -5.00 -20.98 27.15
C ARG A 460 -6.06 -21.32 26.11
N ARG A 461 -7.29 -20.80 26.26
CA ARG A 461 -8.30 -20.96 25.23
C ARG A 461 -8.07 -19.90 24.15
N ILE A 462 -8.04 -20.36 22.90
CA ILE A 462 -8.04 -19.50 21.72
C ILE A 462 -9.47 -18.98 21.51
N LEU A 463 -9.66 -17.67 21.56
CA LEU A 463 -10.93 -16.98 21.31
C LEU A 463 -11.07 -16.57 19.84
N ALA A 464 -9.95 -16.27 19.19
CA ALA A 464 -9.85 -15.97 17.78
C ALA A 464 -8.48 -16.41 17.26
N ASP A 465 -8.43 -16.82 16.00
CA ASP A 465 -7.22 -17.22 15.29
C ASP A 465 -7.38 -16.84 13.81
N GLN A 466 -6.60 -15.88 13.36
CA GLN A 466 -6.64 -15.34 12.01
C GLN A 466 -5.27 -15.48 11.36
N VAL A 467 -5.24 -16.06 10.16
CA VAL A 467 -4.02 -16.31 9.41
C VAL A 467 -4.18 -15.82 7.98
N ALA A 468 -3.35 -14.86 7.58
CA ALA A 468 -3.15 -14.45 6.19
C ALA A 468 -1.88 -15.12 5.65
N SER A 469 -2.06 -16.22 4.93
CA SER A 469 -0.98 -17.03 4.37
C SER A 469 -0.53 -16.53 2.99
N GLN A 470 0.77 -16.61 2.72
CA GLN A 470 1.38 -16.25 1.45
C GLN A 470 1.92 -17.46 0.68
N ILE A 471 1.64 -18.69 1.15
CA ILE A 471 2.16 -19.94 0.57
C ILE A 471 1.87 -20.02 -0.94
N ASP A 472 0.61 -19.82 -1.34
CA ASP A 472 0.20 -19.89 -2.74
C ASP A 472 0.89 -18.81 -3.59
N PHE A 473 1.10 -17.63 -3.01
CA PHE A 473 1.79 -16.55 -3.69
C PHE A 473 3.26 -16.91 -3.93
N HIS A 474 3.98 -17.42 -2.92
CA HIS A 474 5.40 -17.77 -3.00
C HIS A 474 5.68 -19.04 -3.81
N SER A 475 4.69 -19.94 -3.94
CA SER A 475 4.81 -21.17 -4.73
C SER A 475 5.30 -20.92 -6.17
N ARG A 476 4.91 -19.78 -6.77
CA ARG A 476 5.32 -19.39 -8.13
C ARG A 476 6.82 -19.13 -8.28
N PHE A 477 7.50 -18.81 -7.18
CA PHE A 477 8.94 -18.55 -7.14
C PHE A 477 9.75 -19.77 -6.67
N GLY A 478 9.10 -20.92 -6.42
CA GLY A 478 9.75 -22.13 -5.93
C GLY A 478 10.10 -22.10 -4.44
N GLY A 479 9.51 -21.17 -3.67
CA GLY A 479 9.73 -21.03 -2.23
C GLY A 479 9.53 -19.59 -1.75
N VAL A 480 9.69 -19.38 -0.44
CA VAL A 480 9.49 -18.07 0.19
C VAL A 480 10.53 -17.06 -0.30
N VAL A 481 10.07 -15.97 -0.90
CA VAL A 481 10.89 -14.82 -1.29
C VAL A 481 10.88 -13.79 -0.17
N PRO A 482 12.00 -13.59 0.57
CA PRO A 482 11.98 -12.76 1.78
C PRO A 482 11.54 -11.32 1.56
N GLU A 483 11.93 -10.72 0.43
CA GLU A 483 11.56 -9.35 0.12
C GLU A 483 10.05 -9.21 -0.09
N ILE A 484 9.44 -10.08 -0.90
CA ILE A 484 8.00 -10.00 -1.14
C ILE A 484 7.22 -10.36 0.12
N ALA A 485 7.74 -11.29 0.93
CA ALA A 485 7.10 -11.67 2.17
C ALA A 485 6.90 -10.48 3.11
N SER A 486 7.95 -9.68 3.28
CA SER A 486 7.88 -8.45 4.08
C SER A 486 6.88 -7.40 3.56
N ARG A 487 6.65 -7.33 2.24
CA ARG A 487 5.63 -6.43 1.66
C ARG A 487 4.23 -6.91 2.03
N LYS A 488 3.98 -8.21 1.91
CA LYS A 488 2.70 -8.84 2.24
C LYS A 488 2.33 -8.75 3.72
N HIS A 489 3.29 -8.87 4.63
CA HIS A 489 3.02 -8.59 6.05
C HIS A 489 2.54 -7.15 6.27
N THR A 490 3.10 -6.17 5.56
CA THR A 490 2.71 -4.77 5.71
C THR A 490 1.27 -4.52 5.22
N GLU A 491 0.85 -5.25 4.17
CA GLU A 491 -0.53 -5.25 3.66
C GLU A 491 -1.50 -5.94 4.64
N ALA A 492 -1.11 -7.09 5.19
CA ALA A 492 -2.01 -7.96 5.95
C ALA A 492 -2.13 -7.63 7.45
N ILE A 493 -1.12 -6.99 8.06
CA ILE A 493 -1.05 -6.87 9.53
C ILE A 493 -2.28 -6.21 10.18
N VAL A 494 -2.81 -5.13 9.57
CA VAL A 494 -3.99 -4.43 10.10
C VAL A 494 -5.25 -5.29 9.98
N PRO A 495 -5.67 -5.76 8.78
CA PRO A 495 -6.89 -6.57 8.67
C PRO A 495 -6.80 -7.83 9.55
N THR A 496 -5.68 -8.55 9.54
CA THR A 496 -5.51 -9.76 10.37
C THR A 496 -5.70 -9.48 11.86
N VAL A 497 -5.13 -8.39 12.39
CA VAL A 497 -5.28 -8.03 13.81
C VAL A 497 -6.70 -7.57 14.13
N MET A 498 -7.31 -6.76 13.26
CA MET A 498 -8.66 -6.25 13.47
C MET A 498 -9.70 -7.38 13.44
N ASP A 499 -9.59 -8.29 12.47
CA ASP A 499 -10.47 -9.46 12.35
C ASP A 499 -10.36 -10.37 13.57
N ALA A 500 -9.14 -10.56 14.12
CA ALA A 500 -8.94 -11.35 15.32
C ALA A 500 -9.59 -10.71 16.56
N MET A 501 -9.49 -9.39 16.71
CA MET A 501 -10.14 -8.65 17.79
C MET A 501 -11.67 -8.67 17.67
N GLU A 502 -12.19 -8.53 16.46
CA GLU A 502 -13.63 -8.61 16.17
C GLU A 502 -14.18 -10.01 16.45
N GLN A 503 -13.52 -11.07 15.93
CA GLN A 503 -13.92 -12.46 16.18
C GLN A 503 -13.89 -12.80 17.67
N ALA A 504 -12.92 -12.27 18.42
CA ALA A 504 -12.85 -12.45 19.87
C ALA A 504 -13.89 -11.62 20.65
N GLY A 505 -14.55 -10.65 19.99
CA GLY A 505 -15.43 -9.68 20.64
C GLY A 505 -14.71 -8.85 21.71
N ALA A 506 -13.42 -8.55 21.51
CA ALA A 506 -12.57 -7.87 22.46
C ALA A 506 -12.26 -6.44 22.01
N ARG A 507 -12.01 -5.54 22.96
CA ARG A 507 -11.49 -4.19 22.72
C ARG A 507 -10.07 -4.09 23.26
N TRP A 508 -9.32 -3.08 22.83
CA TRP A 508 -7.96 -2.83 23.34
C TRP A 508 -7.89 -2.77 24.87
N ALA A 509 -8.88 -2.14 25.51
CA ALA A 509 -8.97 -2.01 26.98
C ALA A 509 -9.28 -3.34 27.71
N ASP A 510 -9.71 -4.37 27.00
CA ASP A 510 -9.97 -5.69 27.56
C ASP A 510 -8.70 -6.56 27.59
N LEU A 511 -7.68 -6.21 26.80
CA LEU A 511 -6.38 -6.89 26.74
C LEU A 511 -5.53 -6.60 27.97
N SER A 512 -4.70 -7.56 28.34
CA SER A 512 -3.71 -7.47 29.42
C SER A 512 -2.29 -7.28 28.90
N ALA A 513 -2.00 -7.74 27.69
CA ALA A 513 -0.72 -7.60 27.02
C ALA A 513 -0.85 -7.87 25.50
N VAL A 514 0.16 -7.42 24.75
CA VAL A 514 0.38 -7.81 23.36
C VAL A 514 1.65 -8.66 23.31
N ALA A 515 1.54 -9.89 22.82
CA ALA A 515 2.65 -10.77 22.53
C ALA A 515 2.99 -10.70 21.03
N VAL A 516 4.27 -10.67 20.69
CA VAL A 516 4.71 -10.63 19.29
C VAL A 516 5.97 -11.46 19.10
N THR A 517 6.05 -12.15 17.97
CA THR A 517 7.24 -12.92 17.63
C THR A 517 8.44 -12.00 17.40
N GLN A 518 9.51 -12.25 18.16
CA GLN A 518 10.75 -11.46 18.12
C GLN A 518 11.86 -12.14 17.30
N GLY A 519 11.77 -13.46 17.11
CA GLY A 519 12.67 -14.25 16.28
C GLY A 519 12.89 -15.66 16.83
N PRO A 520 13.61 -16.54 16.11
CA PRO A 520 14.21 -16.32 14.78
C PRO A 520 13.17 -16.23 13.65
N GLY A 521 13.55 -15.67 12.49
CA GLY A 521 12.67 -15.47 11.33
C GLY A 521 13.31 -14.57 10.26
N LEU A 522 12.58 -14.33 9.16
CA LEU A 522 12.96 -13.39 8.12
C LEU A 522 12.94 -11.96 8.67
N VAL A 523 14.09 -11.30 8.69
CA VAL A 523 14.26 -9.97 9.33
C VAL A 523 13.24 -8.95 8.81
N GLY A 524 13.01 -8.91 7.49
CA GLY A 524 12.04 -7.98 6.90
C GLY A 524 10.59 -8.23 7.32
N ALA A 525 10.24 -9.49 7.59
CA ALA A 525 8.91 -9.88 8.06
C ALA A 525 8.75 -9.60 9.56
N LEU A 526 9.72 -10.03 10.38
CA LEU A 526 9.72 -9.83 11.84
C LEU A 526 9.56 -8.35 12.23
N VAL A 527 10.24 -7.48 11.50
CA VAL A 527 10.21 -6.04 11.77
C VAL A 527 8.80 -5.46 11.61
N VAL A 528 7.97 -5.98 10.71
CA VAL A 528 6.60 -5.48 10.49
C VAL A 528 5.73 -5.75 11.72
N GLY A 529 5.66 -7.01 12.16
CA GLY A 529 4.87 -7.37 13.34
C GLY A 529 5.38 -6.68 14.61
N LEU A 530 6.70 -6.65 14.82
CA LEU A 530 7.31 -6.00 15.98
C LEU A 530 7.06 -4.49 16.00
N ALA A 531 7.21 -3.79 14.87
CA ALA A 531 6.97 -2.36 14.77
C ALA A 531 5.48 -2.01 14.98
N PHE A 532 4.58 -2.79 14.39
CA PHE A 532 3.14 -2.67 14.62
C PHE A 532 2.77 -2.86 16.10
N ALA A 533 3.23 -3.96 16.72
CA ALA A 533 2.95 -4.26 18.12
C ALA A 533 3.51 -3.18 19.07
N LYS A 534 4.75 -2.70 18.81
CA LYS A 534 5.35 -1.59 19.55
C LYS A 534 4.51 -0.30 19.42
N GLY A 535 4.06 0.05 18.22
CA GLY A 535 3.21 1.21 17.98
C GLY A 535 1.85 1.10 18.70
N LEU A 536 1.24 -0.08 18.67
CA LEU A 536 -0.01 -0.37 19.38
C LEU A 536 0.16 -0.25 20.90
N CYS A 537 1.23 -0.82 21.46
CA CYS A 537 1.55 -0.69 22.88
C CYS A 537 1.86 0.75 23.29
N PHE A 538 2.54 1.52 22.43
CA PHE A 538 2.78 2.94 22.67
C PHE A 538 1.47 3.74 22.77
N ALA A 539 0.53 3.48 21.87
CA ALA A 539 -0.78 4.12 21.87
C ALA A 539 -1.65 3.73 23.07
N THR A 540 -1.66 2.45 23.43
CA THR A 540 -2.61 1.89 24.40
C THR A 540 -2.06 1.80 25.83
N GLY A 541 -0.74 1.88 26.00
CA GLY A 541 -0.05 1.62 27.27
C GLY A 541 0.02 0.14 27.65
N LEU A 542 -0.37 -0.78 26.75
CA LEU A 542 -0.33 -2.22 27.00
C LEU A 542 1.13 -2.73 27.09
N PRO A 543 1.43 -3.67 28.00
CA PRO A 543 2.71 -4.37 28.02
C PRO A 543 2.97 -5.12 26.71
N LEU A 544 4.21 -5.03 26.21
CA LEU A 544 4.70 -5.78 25.05
C LEU A 544 5.53 -6.98 25.51
N ILE A 545 5.24 -8.16 24.99
CA ILE A 545 5.95 -9.41 25.29
C ILE A 545 6.57 -9.95 24.00
N GLY A 546 7.89 -10.04 23.94
CA GLY A 546 8.58 -10.73 22.85
C GLY A 546 8.54 -12.24 23.04
N VAL A 547 8.14 -12.96 22.00
CA VAL A 547 8.05 -14.43 22.01
C VAL A 547 9.07 -15.02 21.04
N ASN A 548 9.73 -16.10 21.46
CA ASN A 548 10.64 -16.85 20.59
C ASN A 548 9.83 -17.70 19.61
N HIS A 549 10.12 -17.57 18.32
CA HIS A 549 9.40 -18.27 17.27
C HIS A 549 9.48 -19.81 17.41
N LEU A 550 10.65 -20.34 17.79
CA LEU A 550 10.84 -21.80 17.96
C LEU A 550 10.09 -22.34 19.18
N GLU A 551 10.02 -21.55 20.25
CA GLU A 551 9.17 -21.90 21.39
C GLU A 551 7.70 -21.91 20.96
N GLY A 552 7.26 -20.93 20.16
CA GLY A 552 5.93 -20.91 19.55
C GLY A 552 5.61 -22.20 18.79
N HIS A 553 6.50 -22.65 17.90
CA HIS A 553 6.37 -23.92 17.18
C HIS A 553 6.25 -25.13 18.11
N LEU A 554 7.07 -25.19 19.15
CA LEU A 554 7.01 -26.28 20.12
C LEU A 554 5.65 -26.33 20.82
N TYR A 555 5.17 -25.17 21.30
CA TYR A 555 3.91 -25.06 22.03
C TYR A 555 2.67 -25.20 21.13
N ALA A 556 2.77 -24.93 19.83
CA ALA A 556 1.67 -25.11 18.87
C ALA A 556 1.11 -26.55 18.90
N ASN A 557 1.98 -27.55 19.10
CA ASN A 557 1.58 -28.95 19.21
C ASN A 557 0.62 -29.22 20.37
N ARG A 558 0.66 -28.42 21.45
CA ARG A 558 -0.28 -28.57 22.57
C ARG A 558 -1.71 -28.17 22.23
N TYR A 559 -1.91 -27.35 21.20
CA TYR A 559 -3.26 -27.01 20.73
C TYR A 559 -3.83 -28.11 19.84
N ALA A 560 -2.98 -28.79 19.06
CA ALA A 560 -3.37 -29.96 18.27
C ALA A 560 -3.54 -31.23 19.12
N ALA A 561 -2.73 -31.37 20.18
CA ALA A 561 -2.74 -32.50 21.13
C ALA A 561 -2.81 -31.97 22.58
N PRO A 562 -4.02 -31.68 23.11
CA PRO A 562 -4.21 -31.11 24.45
C PRO A 562 -3.68 -31.98 25.60
N ASP A 563 -3.54 -33.29 25.36
CA ASP A 563 -3.02 -34.30 26.28
C ASP A 563 -1.48 -34.43 26.25
N LEU A 564 -0.78 -33.62 25.44
CA LEU A 564 0.68 -33.61 25.39
C LEU A 564 1.28 -33.14 26.74
N GLU A 565 1.89 -34.07 27.47
CA GLU A 565 2.61 -33.83 28.72
C GLU A 565 4.13 -33.71 28.49
N ALA A 566 4.79 -32.89 29.32
CA ALA A 566 6.24 -32.73 29.27
C ALA A 566 7.00 -34.00 29.71
N PRO A 567 8.25 -34.22 29.27
CA PRO A 567 9.05 -33.35 28.41
C PRO A 567 8.85 -33.66 26.92
N PHE A 568 8.61 -32.63 26.13
CA PHE A 568 8.58 -32.66 24.66
C PHE A 568 9.54 -31.61 24.11
#